data_AF-A0A4Q2S0Q3-F1
#
_entry.id   AF-A0A4Q2S0Q3-F1
#
_cell.length_a   1.000
_cell.length_b   1.000
_cell.length_c   1.000
_cell.angle_alpha   90.00
_cell.angle_beta   90.00
_cell.angle_gamma   90.00
#
_symmetry.space_group_name_H-M   'P 1'
#
loop_
_entity.id
_entity.type
_entity.pdbx_description
1 polymer ?
#
loop_
_entity_poly.entity_id
_entity_poly.type
_entity_poly.pdbx_seq_one_letter_code
_entity_poly.pdbx_strand_id
1 'polypeptide(L)'
;MPSINERARVAADRSTTAQTLHELASDTSPQVRQAVATNPSTSVEVLDVLVRDETWAVRFAVAENPGPHALAIALAASDADVRGRAAQRDDLDAVGAQRVLRDPMHTVRERLAEVTQDASVVAALARDPHPAVRSTILLNPTLSEADTEMLASDPIAQVRATAAGCRRLRPETLSRMADDRSSVVRWSVLVDNPERLDLARKIAEDPDEMNASQAKAQLARPRDFTAFLGEIDLID
;
A
#
# COMPACT_ATOMS: atom_id res chain seq x y z
N MET A 1 6.08 -38.13 24.34
CA MET A 1 5.34 -37.35 23.32
C MET A 1 6.36 -36.66 22.43
N PRO A 2 6.17 -36.60 21.11
CA PRO A 2 7.08 -35.87 20.22
C PRO A 2 7.17 -34.40 20.64
N SER A 3 8.33 -33.79 20.47
CA SER A 3 8.61 -32.38 20.77
C SER A 3 7.80 -31.44 19.87
N ILE A 4 7.71 -30.16 20.26
CA ILE A 4 7.05 -29.12 19.45
C ILE A 4 7.70 -29.05 18.06
N ASN A 5 9.03 -29.09 17.99
CA ASN A 5 9.76 -29.04 16.72
C ASN A 5 9.46 -30.25 15.82
N GLU A 6 9.36 -31.45 16.39
CA GLU A 6 9.03 -32.65 15.62
C GLU A 6 7.60 -32.58 15.06
N ARG A 7 6.63 -32.14 15.86
CA ARG A 7 5.23 -31.98 15.42
C ARG A 7 5.09 -30.87 14.38
N ALA A 8 5.77 -29.74 14.58
CA ALA A 8 5.79 -28.65 13.60
C ALA A 8 6.43 -29.08 12.27
N ARG A 9 7.50 -29.89 12.32
CA ARG A 9 8.12 -30.47 11.12
C ARG A 9 7.17 -31.40 10.38
N VAL A 10 6.43 -32.25 11.09
CA VAL A 10 5.38 -33.08 10.48
C VAL A 10 4.30 -32.21 9.86
N ALA A 11 3.80 -31.20 10.57
CA ALA A 11 2.80 -30.27 10.03
C ALA A 11 3.29 -29.51 8.78
N ALA A 12 4.58 -29.15 8.71
CA ALA A 12 5.15 -28.42 7.58
C ALA A 12 5.48 -29.30 6.35
N ASP A 13 5.49 -30.63 6.51
CA ASP A 13 5.77 -31.56 5.41
C ASP A 13 4.56 -31.61 4.45
N ARG A 14 4.78 -31.28 3.17
CA ARG A 14 3.75 -31.23 2.13
C ARG A 14 3.09 -32.59 1.86
N SER A 15 3.76 -33.69 2.23
CA SER A 15 3.25 -35.06 2.12
C SER A 15 2.36 -35.47 3.30
N THR A 16 2.29 -34.66 4.35
CA THR A 16 1.46 -34.94 5.52
C THR A 16 -0.01 -35.00 5.14
N THR A 17 -0.67 -36.05 5.63
CA THR A 17 -2.07 -36.31 5.27
C THR A 17 -3.01 -35.27 5.87
N ALA A 18 -4.14 -35.03 5.20
CA ALA A 18 -5.19 -34.15 5.71
C ALA A 18 -5.68 -34.56 7.11
N GLN A 19 -5.75 -35.86 7.40
CA GLN A 19 -6.13 -36.35 8.74
C GLN A 19 -5.10 -35.94 9.80
N THR A 20 -3.81 -36.12 9.54
CA THR A 20 -2.75 -35.70 10.47
C THR A 20 -2.75 -34.18 10.65
N LEU A 21 -2.95 -33.41 9.58
CA LEU A 21 -3.08 -31.95 9.67
C LEU A 21 -4.30 -31.52 10.51
N HIS A 22 -5.42 -32.22 10.37
CA HIS A 22 -6.61 -31.98 11.19
C HIS A 22 -6.36 -32.23 12.68
N GLU A 23 -5.67 -33.32 13.03
CA GLU A 23 -5.29 -33.61 14.42
C GLU A 23 -4.34 -32.54 14.98
N LEU A 24 -3.36 -32.10 14.18
CA LEU A 24 -2.38 -31.08 14.57
C LEU A 24 -2.95 -29.64 14.58
N ALA A 25 -4.10 -29.40 13.95
CA ALA A 25 -4.75 -28.09 13.94
C ALA A 25 -5.19 -27.64 15.33
N SER A 26 -5.39 -28.57 16.27
CA SER A 26 -5.75 -28.29 17.66
C SER A 26 -4.54 -28.38 18.62
N ASP A 27 -3.31 -28.41 18.10
CA ASP A 27 -2.11 -28.49 18.93
C ASP A 27 -2.00 -27.27 19.86
N THR A 28 -1.57 -27.51 21.11
CA THR A 28 -1.42 -26.43 22.10
C THR A 28 -0.34 -25.42 21.71
N SER A 29 0.63 -25.82 20.89
CA SER A 29 1.66 -24.91 20.40
C SER A 29 1.19 -24.15 19.16
N PRO A 30 1.15 -22.81 19.18
CA PRO A 30 0.81 -22.02 17.99
C PRO A 30 1.82 -22.23 16.85
N GLN A 31 3.06 -22.64 17.14
CA GLN A 31 4.06 -22.95 16.11
C GLN A 31 3.64 -24.16 15.27
N VAL A 32 3.03 -25.17 15.89
CA VAL A 32 2.52 -26.35 15.18
C VAL A 32 1.28 -25.96 14.37
N ARG A 33 0.34 -25.22 14.97
CA ARG A 33 -0.86 -24.75 14.26
C ARG A 33 -0.52 -23.83 13.09
N GLN A 34 0.50 -22.98 13.22
CA GLN A 34 1.00 -22.14 12.14
C GLN A 34 1.57 -22.99 11.00
N ALA A 35 2.32 -24.05 11.30
CA ALA A 35 2.82 -24.98 10.29
C ALA A 35 1.70 -25.74 9.58
N VAL A 36 0.62 -26.09 10.30
CA VAL A 36 -0.60 -26.61 9.67
C VAL A 36 -1.20 -25.54 8.76
N ALA A 37 -1.39 -24.32 9.25
CA ALA A 37 -1.99 -23.23 8.49
C ALA A 37 -1.22 -22.88 7.21
N THR A 38 0.11 -23.00 7.13
CA THR A 38 0.89 -22.74 5.91
C THR A 38 0.96 -23.93 4.94
N ASN A 39 0.60 -25.15 5.37
CA ASN A 39 0.72 -26.32 4.53
C ASN A 39 -0.33 -26.32 3.40
N PRO A 40 0.05 -26.40 2.11
CA PRO A 40 -0.89 -26.39 0.99
C PRO A 40 -1.88 -27.56 0.98
N SER A 41 -1.57 -28.65 1.68
CA SER A 41 -2.43 -29.83 1.81
C SER A 41 -3.48 -29.69 2.93
N THR A 42 -3.48 -28.57 3.67
CA THR A 42 -4.45 -28.30 4.72
C THR A 42 -5.84 -28.10 4.14
N SER A 43 -6.82 -28.83 4.68
CA SER A 43 -8.18 -28.84 4.16
C SER A 43 -8.91 -27.53 4.44
N VAL A 44 -9.99 -27.31 3.69
CA VAL A 44 -10.88 -26.13 3.84
C VAL A 44 -11.39 -26.03 5.27
N GLU A 45 -11.86 -27.14 5.83
CA GLU A 45 -12.44 -27.19 7.18
C GLU A 45 -11.42 -26.79 8.25
N VAL A 46 -10.16 -27.19 8.08
CA VAL A 46 -9.08 -26.82 9.00
C VAL A 46 -8.73 -25.33 8.83
N LEU A 47 -8.58 -24.85 7.59
CA LEU A 47 -8.29 -23.43 7.34
C LEU A 47 -9.41 -22.52 7.86
N ASP A 48 -10.68 -22.92 7.76
CA ASP A 48 -11.82 -22.20 8.32
C ASP A 48 -11.73 -22.07 9.85
N VAL A 49 -11.20 -23.06 10.54
CA VAL A 49 -10.95 -22.94 11.99
C VAL A 49 -9.76 -22.02 12.25
N LEU A 50 -8.64 -22.25 11.56
CA LEU A 50 -7.37 -21.55 11.82
C LEU A 50 -7.39 -20.06 11.42
N VAL A 51 -8.27 -19.64 10.50
CA VAL A 51 -8.43 -18.22 10.16
C VAL A 51 -9.02 -17.40 11.33
N ARG A 52 -9.57 -18.09 12.34
CA ARG A 52 -10.11 -17.51 13.58
C ARG A 52 -9.24 -17.84 14.80
N ASP A 53 -8.04 -18.37 14.59
CA ASP A 53 -7.12 -18.74 15.67
C ASP A 53 -6.79 -17.53 16.57
N GLU A 54 -6.64 -17.78 17.87
CA GLU A 54 -6.27 -16.75 18.84
C GLU A 54 -4.93 -16.08 18.52
N THR A 55 -4.00 -16.82 17.91
CA THR A 55 -2.66 -16.35 17.60
C THR A 55 -2.63 -15.73 16.21
N TRP A 56 -2.26 -14.44 16.13
CA TRP A 56 -2.21 -13.69 14.87
C TRP A 56 -1.31 -14.34 13.82
N ALA A 57 -0.18 -14.95 14.23
CA ALA A 57 0.74 -15.62 13.32
C ALA A 57 0.12 -16.85 12.62
N VAL A 58 -0.80 -17.55 13.29
CA VAL A 58 -1.55 -18.67 12.71
C VAL A 58 -2.58 -18.14 11.70
N ARG A 59 -3.30 -17.06 12.04
CA ARG A 59 -4.25 -16.45 11.11
C ARG A 59 -3.56 -15.90 9.84
N PHE A 60 -2.40 -15.28 10.00
CA PHE A 60 -1.58 -14.80 8.89
C PHE A 60 -1.08 -15.97 8.02
N ALA A 61 -0.69 -17.08 8.64
CA ALA A 61 -0.30 -18.28 7.90
C ALA A 61 -1.43 -18.82 7.01
N VAL A 62 -2.70 -18.69 7.41
CA VAL A 62 -3.84 -18.99 6.51
C VAL A 62 -3.86 -18.06 5.31
N ALA A 63 -3.64 -16.75 5.52
CA ALA A 63 -3.57 -15.78 4.42
C ALA A 63 -2.38 -16.04 3.48
N GLU A 64 -1.30 -16.65 3.97
CA GLU A 64 -0.09 -16.94 3.19
C GLU A 64 -0.09 -18.35 2.56
N ASN A 65 -1.08 -19.19 2.89
CA ASN A 65 -1.13 -20.56 2.42
C ASN A 65 -1.35 -20.63 0.89
N PRO A 66 -0.49 -21.29 0.12
CA PRO A 66 -0.59 -21.34 -1.34
C PRO A 66 -1.65 -22.34 -1.87
N GLY A 67 -2.47 -22.90 -1.00
CA GLY A 67 -3.54 -23.83 -1.31
C GLY A 67 -4.74 -23.12 -1.97
N PRO A 68 -5.53 -23.85 -2.78
CA PRO A 68 -6.53 -23.27 -3.68
C PRO A 68 -7.70 -22.56 -2.98
N HIS A 69 -7.95 -22.87 -1.71
CA HIS A 69 -9.07 -22.30 -0.94
C HIS A 69 -8.63 -21.25 0.09
N ALA A 70 -7.33 -21.17 0.38
CA ALA A 70 -6.79 -20.33 1.44
C ALA A 70 -7.05 -18.84 1.20
N LEU A 71 -6.80 -18.37 -0.03
CA LEU A 71 -7.05 -16.98 -0.41
C LEU A 71 -8.53 -16.59 -0.17
N ALA A 72 -9.47 -17.40 -0.62
CA ALA A 72 -10.90 -17.12 -0.47
C ALA A 72 -11.34 -17.10 1.00
N ILE A 73 -10.84 -18.03 1.81
CA ILE A 73 -11.09 -18.08 3.26
C ILE A 73 -10.52 -16.84 3.94
N ALA A 74 -9.27 -16.48 3.63
CA ALA A 74 -8.60 -15.33 4.21
C ALA A 74 -9.31 -14.01 3.86
N LEU A 75 -9.74 -13.83 2.60
CA LEU A 75 -10.55 -12.68 2.18
C LEU A 75 -11.96 -12.63 2.79
N ALA A 76 -12.42 -13.72 3.41
CA ALA A 76 -13.69 -13.80 4.13
C ALA A 76 -13.52 -13.68 5.66
N ALA A 77 -12.29 -13.59 6.16
CA ALA A 77 -12.01 -13.47 7.58
C ALA A 77 -12.61 -12.20 8.19
N SER A 78 -13.00 -12.25 9.47
CA SER A 78 -13.41 -11.05 10.22
C SER A 78 -12.23 -10.12 10.52
N ASP A 79 -11.02 -10.69 10.64
CA ASP A 79 -9.78 -9.96 10.90
C ASP A 79 -9.33 -9.18 9.64
N ALA A 80 -9.25 -7.86 9.76
CA ALA A 80 -8.85 -6.98 8.66
C ALA A 80 -7.38 -7.17 8.28
N ASP A 81 -6.51 -7.52 9.22
CA ASP A 81 -5.09 -7.72 8.94
C ASP A 81 -4.88 -8.99 8.10
N VAL A 82 -5.66 -10.04 8.36
CA VAL A 82 -5.70 -11.27 7.56
C VAL A 82 -6.20 -10.98 6.14
N ARG A 83 -7.29 -10.22 6.00
CA ARG A 83 -7.80 -9.81 4.67
C ARG A 83 -6.79 -8.95 3.92
N GLY A 84 -6.13 -8.02 4.62
CA GLY A 84 -5.07 -7.17 4.06
C GLY A 84 -3.87 -7.98 3.59
N ARG A 85 -3.45 -9.01 4.35
CA ARG A 85 -2.38 -9.93 3.94
C ARG A 85 -2.77 -10.73 2.70
N ALA A 86 -4.01 -11.22 2.65
CA ALA A 86 -4.54 -11.92 1.47
C ALA A 86 -4.63 -11.02 0.23
N ALA A 87 -4.94 -9.74 0.40
CA ALA A 87 -4.99 -8.75 -0.68
C ALA A 87 -3.63 -8.46 -1.34
N GLN A 88 -2.52 -8.84 -0.70
CA GLN A 88 -1.16 -8.66 -1.24
C GLN A 88 -0.66 -9.85 -2.05
N ARG A 89 -1.45 -10.93 -2.18
CA ARG A 89 -1.01 -12.13 -2.88
C ARG A 89 -0.95 -11.91 -4.39
N ASP A 90 0.02 -12.55 -5.02
CA ASP A 90 0.25 -12.53 -6.46
C ASP A 90 -0.78 -13.36 -7.24
N ASP A 91 -1.42 -14.33 -6.60
CA ASP A 91 -2.50 -15.15 -7.14
C ASP A 91 -3.91 -14.54 -6.97
N LEU A 92 -4.00 -13.26 -6.56
CA LEU A 92 -5.27 -12.55 -6.43
C LEU A 92 -5.92 -12.32 -7.80
N ASP A 93 -6.99 -13.06 -8.09
CA ASP A 93 -7.75 -12.91 -9.33
C ASP A 93 -8.66 -11.68 -9.35
N ALA A 94 -9.31 -11.44 -10.49
CA ALA A 94 -10.23 -10.32 -10.66
C ALA A 94 -11.42 -10.35 -9.67
N VAL A 95 -11.91 -11.53 -9.28
CA VAL A 95 -13.02 -11.66 -8.33
C VAL A 95 -12.55 -11.28 -6.92
N GLY A 96 -11.38 -11.74 -6.52
CA GLY A 96 -10.70 -11.39 -5.28
C GLY A 96 -10.40 -9.89 -5.20
N ALA A 97 -9.85 -9.30 -6.26
CA ALA A 97 -9.62 -7.85 -6.33
C ALA A 97 -10.92 -7.05 -6.17
N GLN A 98 -12.02 -7.46 -6.84
CA GLN A 98 -13.33 -6.82 -6.69
C GLN A 98 -13.90 -6.96 -5.28
N ARG A 99 -13.62 -8.06 -4.58
CA ARG A 99 -13.99 -8.24 -3.18
C ARG A 99 -13.20 -7.28 -2.28
N VAL A 100 -11.89 -7.18 -2.49
CA VAL A 100 -11.02 -6.27 -1.74
C VAL A 100 -11.42 -4.81 -1.97
N LEU A 101 -11.70 -4.39 -3.21
CA LEU A 101 -12.16 -3.03 -3.53
C LEU A 101 -13.43 -2.62 -2.76
N ARG A 102 -14.24 -3.60 -2.33
CA ARG A 102 -15.46 -3.39 -1.55
C ARG A 102 -15.26 -3.63 -0.05
N ASP A 103 -14.04 -3.94 0.40
CA ASP A 103 -13.76 -4.16 1.81
C ASP A 103 -14.10 -2.90 2.62
N PRO A 104 -14.82 -3.00 3.75
CA PRO A 104 -15.16 -1.83 4.54
C PRO A 104 -13.92 -1.14 5.15
N MET A 105 -12.85 -1.90 5.42
CA MET A 105 -11.64 -1.37 6.04
C MET A 105 -10.70 -0.83 4.95
N HIS A 106 -10.42 0.49 5.01
CA HIS A 106 -9.54 1.13 4.03
C HIS A 106 -8.12 0.54 4.06
N THR A 107 -7.65 0.06 5.20
CA THR A 107 -6.34 -0.57 5.34
C THR A 107 -6.20 -1.82 4.47
N VAL A 108 -7.29 -2.57 4.24
CA VAL A 108 -7.29 -3.73 3.33
C VAL A 108 -7.18 -3.26 1.88
N ARG A 109 -7.90 -2.21 1.50
CA ARG A 109 -7.85 -1.62 0.15
C ARG A 109 -6.50 -0.97 -0.14
N GLU A 110 -5.89 -0.36 0.87
CA GLU A 110 -4.54 0.19 0.82
C GLU A 110 -3.49 -0.89 0.56
N ARG A 111 -3.60 -2.05 1.23
CA ARG A 111 -2.72 -3.20 0.98
C ARG A 111 -2.75 -3.70 -0.46
N LEU A 112 -3.92 -3.66 -1.11
CA LEU A 112 -4.02 -3.93 -2.55
C LEU A 112 -3.37 -2.82 -3.39
N ALA A 113 -3.54 -1.56 -3.01
CA ALA A 113 -2.95 -0.40 -3.69
C ALA A 113 -1.41 -0.45 -3.72
N GLU A 114 -0.79 -0.99 -2.67
CA GLU A 114 0.67 -1.16 -2.56
C GLU A 114 1.24 -2.08 -3.64
N VAL A 115 0.48 -3.07 -4.13
CA VAL A 115 1.02 -4.14 -4.99
C VAL A 115 0.40 -4.22 -6.38
N THR A 116 -0.85 -3.79 -6.55
CA THR A 116 -1.61 -4.01 -7.79
C THR A 116 -0.95 -3.36 -9.01
N GLN A 117 -0.91 -4.08 -10.13
CA GLN A 117 -0.52 -3.54 -11.44
C GLN A 117 -1.68 -3.60 -12.45
N ASP A 118 -2.87 -4.01 -12.01
CA ASP A 118 -4.06 -4.04 -12.85
C ASP A 118 -4.61 -2.62 -13.01
N ALA A 119 -4.57 -2.09 -14.23
CA ALA A 119 -4.97 -0.73 -14.54
C ALA A 119 -6.42 -0.41 -14.12
N SER A 120 -7.34 -1.38 -14.20
CA SER A 120 -8.73 -1.19 -13.79
C SER A 120 -8.86 -1.06 -12.27
N VAL A 121 -8.09 -1.84 -11.52
CA VAL A 121 -8.03 -1.80 -10.05
C VAL A 121 -7.35 -0.50 -9.59
N VAL A 122 -6.26 -0.10 -10.25
CA VAL A 122 -5.54 1.16 -10.00
C VAL A 122 -6.47 2.35 -10.17
N ALA A 123 -7.21 2.41 -11.28
CA ALA A 123 -8.18 3.48 -11.55
C ALA A 123 -9.33 3.52 -10.52
N ALA A 124 -9.76 2.36 -10.02
CA ALA A 124 -10.76 2.28 -8.95
C ALA A 124 -10.21 2.83 -7.62
N LEU A 125 -8.99 2.46 -7.24
CA LEU A 125 -8.33 2.92 -6.01
C LEU A 125 -7.97 4.42 -6.04
N ALA A 126 -7.72 4.99 -7.22
CA ALA A 126 -7.57 6.44 -7.39
C ALA A 126 -8.85 7.22 -7.02
N ARG A 127 -10.00 6.55 -6.98
CA ARG A 127 -11.31 7.11 -6.58
C ARG A 127 -11.77 6.57 -5.23
N ASP A 128 -10.89 5.91 -4.47
CA ASP A 128 -11.22 5.33 -3.17
C ASP A 128 -11.75 6.41 -2.22
N PRO A 129 -12.78 6.14 -1.40
CA PRO A 129 -13.29 7.12 -0.44
C PRO A 129 -12.25 7.57 0.60
N HIS A 130 -11.27 6.73 0.92
CA HIS A 130 -10.28 7.02 1.95
C HIS A 130 -9.00 7.65 1.37
N PRO A 131 -8.52 8.79 1.91
CA PRO A 131 -7.36 9.49 1.37
C PRO A 131 -6.06 8.70 1.43
N ALA A 132 -5.86 7.83 2.44
CA ALA A 132 -4.64 7.01 2.52
C ALA A 132 -4.50 6.10 1.28
N VAL A 133 -5.59 5.48 0.82
CA VAL A 133 -5.58 4.63 -0.38
C VAL A 133 -5.23 5.46 -1.62
N ARG A 134 -5.80 6.67 -1.75
CA ARG A 134 -5.51 7.59 -2.85
C ARG A 134 -4.08 8.13 -2.82
N SER A 135 -3.51 8.37 -1.64
CA SER A 135 -2.09 8.71 -1.48
C SER A 135 -1.18 7.53 -1.88
N THR A 136 -1.52 6.31 -1.46
CA THR A 136 -0.72 5.12 -1.79
C THR A 136 -0.72 4.84 -3.28
N ILE A 137 -1.87 4.96 -3.96
CA ILE A 137 -1.94 4.69 -5.41
C ILE A 137 -1.19 5.74 -6.25
N LEU A 138 -0.94 6.95 -5.76
CA LEU A 138 -0.07 7.94 -6.44
C LEU A 138 1.37 7.46 -6.61
N LEU A 139 1.82 6.54 -5.75
CA LEU A 139 3.14 5.93 -5.84
C LEU A 139 3.19 4.81 -6.90
N ASN A 140 2.02 4.36 -7.39
CA ASN A 140 1.94 3.29 -8.36
C ASN A 140 2.42 3.76 -9.74
N PRO A 141 3.39 3.07 -10.39
CA PRO A 141 3.93 3.49 -11.69
C PRO A 141 2.95 3.37 -12.85
N THR A 142 1.87 2.58 -12.70
CA THR A 142 0.86 2.37 -13.75
C THR A 142 -0.30 3.36 -13.67
N LEU A 143 -0.35 4.22 -12.65
CA LEU A 143 -1.38 5.24 -12.49
C LEU A 143 -1.39 6.16 -13.72
N SER A 144 -2.57 6.32 -14.32
CA SER A 144 -2.71 7.13 -15.53
C SER A 144 -2.44 8.61 -15.26
N GLU A 145 -1.99 9.33 -16.29
CA GLU A 145 -1.84 10.80 -16.21
C GLU A 145 -3.17 11.45 -15.83
N ALA A 146 -4.29 11.02 -16.42
CA ALA A 146 -5.61 11.55 -16.13
C ALA A 146 -6.01 11.36 -14.65
N ASP A 147 -5.72 10.21 -14.05
CA ASP A 147 -6.00 9.96 -12.64
C ASP A 147 -5.04 10.74 -11.72
N THR A 148 -3.76 10.88 -12.12
CA THR A 148 -2.77 11.69 -11.39
C THR A 148 -3.20 13.17 -11.34
N GLU A 149 -3.61 13.72 -12.49
CA GLU A 149 -4.13 15.08 -12.61
C GLU A 149 -5.43 15.29 -11.81
N MET A 150 -6.31 14.29 -11.79
CA MET A 150 -7.51 14.32 -10.95
C MET A 150 -7.16 14.40 -9.45
N LEU A 151 -6.20 13.59 -9.00
CA LEU A 151 -5.75 13.56 -7.60
C LEU A 151 -4.98 14.83 -7.17
N ALA A 152 -4.38 15.56 -8.11
CA ALA A 152 -3.83 16.90 -7.82
C ALA A 152 -4.90 17.92 -7.40
N SER A 153 -6.18 17.64 -7.67
CA SER A 153 -7.32 18.45 -7.23
C SER A 153 -8.11 17.80 -6.07
N ASP A 154 -7.55 16.80 -5.40
CA ASP A 154 -8.20 16.07 -4.31
C ASP A 154 -8.64 17.02 -3.17
N PRO A 155 -9.80 16.79 -2.53
CA PRO A 155 -10.23 17.62 -1.40
C PRO A 155 -9.22 17.63 -0.24
N ILE A 156 -8.48 16.53 -0.03
CA ILE A 156 -7.56 16.33 1.08
C ILE A 156 -6.16 16.83 0.70
N ALA A 157 -5.62 17.75 1.52
CA ALA A 157 -4.32 18.37 1.28
C ALA A 157 -3.18 17.35 1.18
N GLN A 158 -3.21 16.29 2.01
CA GLN A 158 -2.20 15.24 1.97
C GLN A 158 -2.12 14.53 0.62
N VAL A 159 -3.27 14.26 -0.02
CA VAL A 159 -3.31 13.60 -1.34
C VAL A 159 -2.75 14.53 -2.41
N ARG A 160 -3.12 15.82 -2.37
CA ARG A 160 -2.56 16.83 -3.27
C ARG A 160 -1.05 16.99 -3.07
N ALA A 161 -0.56 17.01 -1.84
CA ALA A 161 0.88 17.08 -1.54
C ALA A 161 1.63 15.86 -2.12
N THR A 162 1.09 14.64 -1.94
CA THR A 162 1.65 13.44 -2.57
C THR A 162 1.63 13.53 -4.10
N ALA A 163 0.59 14.12 -4.70
CA ALA A 163 0.54 14.32 -6.15
C ALA A 163 1.60 15.31 -6.64
N ALA A 164 1.86 16.40 -5.91
CA ALA A 164 2.96 17.32 -6.23
C ALA A 164 4.34 16.61 -6.21
N GLY A 165 4.52 15.68 -5.27
CA GLY A 165 5.77 14.94 -5.12
C GLY A 165 5.98 13.78 -6.09
N CYS A 166 4.95 13.34 -6.83
CA CYS A 166 5.11 12.21 -7.76
C CYS A 166 5.88 12.58 -9.04
N ARG A 167 6.10 13.88 -9.32
CA ARG A 167 6.81 14.42 -10.50
C ARG A 167 6.26 13.95 -11.85
N ARG A 168 4.95 13.64 -11.92
CA ARG A 168 4.22 13.23 -13.13
C ARG A 168 3.13 14.20 -13.57
N LEU A 169 2.96 15.30 -12.83
CA LEU A 169 1.96 16.32 -13.14
C LEU A 169 2.43 17.20 -14.29
N ARG A 170 1.46 17.69 -15.06
CA ARG A 170 1.68 18.74 -16.06
C ARG A 170 2.21 20.01 -15.40
N PRO A 171 3.10 20.75 -16.07
CA PRO A 171 3.66 22.00 -15.54
C PRO A 171 2.56 22.99 -15.09
N GLU A 172 1.47 23.11 -15.85
CA GLU A 172 0.38 24.03 -15.53
C GLU A 172 -0.37 23.64 -14.25
N THR A 173 -0.58 22.35 -14.03
CA THR A 173 -1.21 21.85 -12.79
C THR A 173 -0.29 22.11 -11.61
N LEU A 174 1.00 21.81 -11.72
CA LEU A 174 1.96 22.08 -10.66
C LEU A 174 2.06 23.59 -10.35
N SER A 175 2.05 24.45 -11.38
CA SER A 175 2.02 25.91 -11.22
C SER A 175 0.76 26.42 -10.52
N ARG A 176 -0.41 25.78 -10.71
CA ARG A 176 -1.62 26.08 -9.92
C ARG A 176 -1.49 25.63 -8.47
N MET A 177 -0.84 24.50 -8.21
CA MET A 177 -0.63 23.99 -6.84
C MET A 177 0.34 24.84 -6.03
N ALA A 178 1.19 25.65 -6.67
CA ALA A 178 1.97 26.68 -5.96
C ALA A 178 1.07 27.75 -5.29
N ASP A 179 -0.19 27.91 -5.72
CA ASP A 179 -1.20 28.74 -5.05
C ASP A 179 -2.16 27.91 -4.17
N ASP A 180 -1.81 26.66 -3.85
CA ASP A 180 -2.73 25.78 -3.12
C ASP A 180 -3.11 26.39 -1.77
N ARG A 181 -4.38 26.22 -1.38
CA ARG A 181 -4.92 26.70 -0.09
C ARG A 181 -4.16 26.17 1.14
N SER A 182 -3.48 25.04 1.03
CA SER A 182 -2.73 24.40 2.12
C SER A 182 -1.24 24.72 2.01
N SER A 183 -0.64 25.27 3.07
CA SER A 183 0.80 25.51 3.12
C SER A 183 1.61 24.22 2.91
N VAL A 184 1.12 23.08 3.40
CA VAL A 184 1.74 21.76 3.18
C VAL A 184 1.83 21.37 1.70
N VAL A 185 0.83 21.73 0.88
CA VAL A 185 0.86 21.41 -0.55
C VAL A 185 1.86 22.30 -1.25
N ARG A 186 1.86 23.60 -0.93
CA ARG A 186 2.85 24.56 -1.46
C ARG A 186 4.27 24.16 -1.06
N TRP A 187 4.47 23.65 0.16
CA TRP A 187 5.72 23.05 0.61
C TRP A 187 6.15 21.88 -0.29
N SER A 188 5.27 20.89 -0.52
CA SER A 188 5.60 19.76 -1.42
C SER A 188 5.90 20.20 -2.84
N VAL A 189 5.14 21.15 -3.40
CA VAL A 189 5.45 21.73 -4.72
C VAL A 189 6.88 22.26 -4.76
N LEU A 190 7.31 22.96 -3.70
CA LEU A 190 8.64 23.54 -3.59
C LEU A 190 9.76 22.49 -3.37
N VAL A 191 9.59 21.58 -2.42
CA VAL A 191 10.69 20.69 -2.00
C VAL A 191 10.84 19.47 -2.89
N ASP A 192 9.75 19.00 -3.48
CA ASP A 192 9.77 17.81 -4.34
C ASP A 192 10.07 18.16 -5.81
N ASN A 193 10.07 19.45 -6.16
CA ASN A 193 10.40 19.95 -7.50
C ASN A 193 11.45 21.10 -7.43
N PRO A 194 12.62 20.87 -6.81
CA PRO A 194 13.60 21.93 -6.54
C PRO A 194 14.22 22.55 -7.80
N GLU A 195 14.08 21.90 -8.96
CA GLU A 195 14.49 22.43 -10.27
C GLU A 195 13.54 23.52 -10.81
N ARG A 196 12.32 23.64 -10.26
CA ARG A 196 11.29 24.59 -10.70
C ARG A 196 11.44 25.93 -9.99
N LEU A 197 12.44 26.72 -10.41
CA LEU A 197 12.72 28.04 -9.85
C LEU A 197 11.59 29.04 -10.13
N ASP A 198 10.84 28.87 -11.21
CA ASP A 198 9.59 29.58 -11.47
C ASP A 198 8.60 29.44 -10.31
N LEU A 199 8.45 28.23 -9.78
CA LEU A 199 7.59 27.93 -8.64
C LEU A 199 8.18 28.43 -7.32
N ALA A 200 9.49 28.28 -7.12
CA ALA A 200 10.17 28.83 -5.95
C ALA A 200 10.01 30.36 -5.88
N ARG A 201 10.12 31.07 -7.01
CA ARG A 201 9.90 32.52 -7.08
C ARG A 201 8.49 32.91 -6.67
N LYS A 202 7.50 32.14 -7.11
CA LYS A 202 6.10 32.33 -6.73
C LYS A 202 5.86 32.10 -5.22
N ILE A 203 6.54 31.10 -4.64
CA ILE A 203 6.42 30.74 -3.22
C ILE A 203 7.32 31.61 -2.32
N ALA A 204 8.25 32.39 -2.85
CA ALA A 204 9.13 33.26 -2.05
C ALA A 204 8.38 34.36 -1.26
N GLU A 205 7.16 34.69 -1.69
CA GLU A 205 6.25 35.63 -1.02
C GLU A 205 5.09 34.93 -0.27
N ASP A 206 5.21 33.62 -0.04
CA ASP A 206 4.20 32.82 0.65
C ASP A 206 3.90 33.39 2.06
N PRO A 207 2.62 33.46 2.48
CA PRO A 207 2.27 33.89 3.83
C PRO A 207 2.79 32.95 4.93
N ASP A 208 3.10 31.69 4.60
CA ASP A 208 3.77 30.76 5.50
C ASP A 208 5.29 31.01 5.48
N GLU A 209 5.84 31.40 6.62
CA GLU A 209 7.25 31.80 6.75
C GLU A 209 8.23 30.67 6.41
N MET A 210 7.84 29.41 6.68
CA MET A 210 8.68 28.24 6.39
C MET A 210 8.80 28.04 4.89
N ASN A 211 7.68 28.11 4.17
CA ASN A 211 7.64 28.04 2.71
C ASN A 211 8.45 29.19 2.08
N ALA A 212 8.20 30.43 2.50
CA ALA A 212 8.86 31.61 1.94
C ALA A 212 10.39 31.58 2.16
N SER A 213 10.82 31.16 3.34
CA SER A 213 12.25 31.06 3.68
C SER A 213 12.94 29.94 2.88
N GLN A 214 12.30 28.77 2.78
CA GLN A 214 12.81 27.66 1.98
C GLN A 214 12.92 28.03 0.49
N ALA A 215 11.93 28.75 -0.04
CA ALA A 215 11.93 29.20 -1.43
C ALA A 215 13.04 30.20 -1.72
N LYS A 216 13.26 31.19 -0.83
CA LYS A 216 14.40 32.12 -0.93
C LYS A 216 15.74 31.40 -0.87
N ALA A 217 15.85 30.36 -0.03
CA ALA A 217 17.06 29.54 0.05
C ALA A 217 17.32 28.78 -1.26
N GLN A 218 16.29 28.15 -1.84
CA GLN A 218 16.39 27.47 -3.14
C GLN A 218 16.79 28.44 -4.26
N LEU A 219 16.21 29.63 -4.33
CA LEU A 219 16.56 30.64 -5.34
C LEU A 219 17.99 31.16 -5.17
N ALA A 220 18.47 31.31 -3.93
CA ALA A 220 19.82 31.79 -3.66
C ALA A 220 20.89 30.75 -3.98
N ARG A 221 20.58 29.46 -3.79
CA ARG A 221 21.51 28.35 -4.03
C ARG A 221 20.83 27.14 -4.68
N PRO A 222 20.35 27.24 -5.94
CA PRO A 222 19.54 26.18 -6.57
C PRO A 222 20.23 24.82 -6.59
N ARG A 223 21.53 24.81 -6.86
CA ARG A 223 22.33 23.58 -6.98
C ARG A 223 22.50 22.82 -5.67
N ASP A 224 22.36 23.48 -4.51
CA ASP A 224 22.37 22.82 -3.20
C ASP A 224 21.15 21.88 -3.05
N PHE A 225 20.03 22.21 -3.72
CA PHE A 225 18.77 21.48 -3.63
C PHE A 225 18.52 20.54 -4.81
N THR A 226 19.25 20.66 -5.92
CA THR A 226 19.10 19.75 -7.08
C THR A 226 20.21 18.72 -7.22
N ALA A 227 21.25 18.75 -6.37
CA ALA A 227 22.44 17.91 -6.55
C ALA A 227 22.13 16.40 -6.64
N PHE A 228 21.15 15.91 -5.88
CA PHE A 228 20.74 14.50 -5.88
C PHE A 228 19.99 14.07 -7.16
N LEU A 229 19.51 15.04 -7.96
CA LEU A 229 18.85 14.78 -9.25
C LEU A 229 19.86 14.63 -10.40
N GLY A 230 21.15 14.89 -10.15
CA GLY A 230 22.19 14.86 -11.18
C GLY A 230 22.21 16.13 -12.04
N GLU A 231 22.66 16.00 -13.29
CA GLU A 231 22.65 17.10 -14.26
C GLU A 231 21.23 17.30 -14.81
N ILE A 232 20.50 18.23 -14.21
CA ILE A 232 19.18 18.68 -14.65
C ILE A 232 19.19 20.18 -14.94
N ASP A 233 18.39 20.58 -15.93
CA ASP A 233 18.11 21.98 -16.24
C ASP A 233 17.22 22.59 -15.16
N LEU A 234 17.55 23.83 -14.79
CA LEU A 234 16.72 24.64 -13.91
C LEU A 234 15.67 25.35 -14.76
N ILE A 235 14.42 25.32 -14.31
CA ILE A 235 13.28 25.90 -15.03
C ILE A 235 12.94 27.23 -14.35
N ASP A 236 13.07 28.32 -15.11
CA ASP A 236 12.91 29.70 -14.64
C ASP A 236 11.53 30.31 -14.88
#